data_AF-A0A7X7XQH6-F1
#
_entry.id   AF-A0A7X7XQH6-F1
#
_cell.length_a   1.000
_cell.length_b   1.000
_cell.length_c   1.000
_cell.angle_alpha   90.00
_cell.angle_beta   90.00
_cell.angle_gamma   90.00
#
_symmetry.space_group_name_H-M   'P 1'
#
loop_
_entity.id
_entity.type
_entity.pdbx_description
1 polymer ?
#
loop_
_entity_poly.entity_id
_entity_poly.type
_entity_poly.pdbx_seq_one_letter_code
_entity_poly.pdbx_strand_id
1 'polypeptide(L)'
;YNTNIEGKLVGAINDRLVLDVPEFAAYATNAVGVPAHEYFNSGVLVMNLKKFREDDIETKFLHLLETYNFDSVCPDQDYLNVLCRNDKVLLPIGWNKMPLPDPEFDYATLKLLHYNSFEKPWHHDRVLFSKEFWDAALTSPFYEDLLKIKASVDEEHLKKEEKGVAGLFAKAIYITHEEEVTFKKILAL
;
A
#
# COMPACT_ATOMS: atom_id res chain seq x y z
N TYR A 1 13.42 16.35 -1.34
CA TYR A 1 14.28 15.63 -2.31
C TYR A 1 15.71 15.40 -1.77
N ASN A 2 15.96 15.46 -0.45
CA ASN A 2 17.32 15.41 0.13
C ASN A 2 17.65 14.09 0.84
N THR A 3 16.75 13.11 0.85
CA THR A 3 17.03 11.81 1.47
C THR A 3 17.97 11.02 0.58
N ASN A 4 19.13 10.62 1.12
CA ASN A 4 20.07 9.79 0.37
C ASN A 4 19.52 8.36 0.24
N ILE A 5 19.36 7.90 -0.99
CA ILE A 5 18.94 6.54 -1.35
C ILE A 5 20.02 5.79 -2.13
N GLU A 6 21.23 6.36 -2.22
CA GLU A 6 22.33 5.80 -2.99
C GLU A 6 22.67 4.39 -2.54
N GLY A 7 22.89 3.51 -3.51
CA GLY A 7 23.19 2.10 -3.28
C GLY A 7 22.00 1.26 -2.82
N LYS A 8 20.82 1.83 -2.58
CA LYS A 8 19.62 1.10 -2.18
C LYS A 8 18.79 0.65 -3.37
N LEU A 9 18.05 -0.46 -3.26
CA LEU A 9 17.10 -0.90 -4.28
C LEU A 9 15.96 0.11 -4.40
N VAL A 10 15.38 0.50 -3.27
CA VAL A 10 14.16 1.33 -3.26
C VAL A 10 14.14 2.36 -2.14
N GLY A 11 13.71 3.58 -2.46
CA GLY A 11 13.16 4.53 -1.51
C GLY A 11 11.64 4.43 -1.52
N ALA A 12 11.02 4.12 -0.38
CA ALA A 12 9.57 3.93 -0.27
C ALA A 12 9.06 4.55 1.04
N ILE A 13 7.75 4.65 1.20
CA ILE A 13 7.14 5.24 2.40
C ILE A 13 6.47 4.13 3.20
N ASN A 14 6.57 4.14 4.53
CA ASN A 14 5.89 3.18 5.39
C ASN A 14 4.37 3.19 5.14
N ASP A 15 3.76 2.00 5.06
CA ASP A 15 2.32 1.88 4.88
C ASP A 15 1.61 2.06 6.24
N ARG A 16 0.96 3.22 6.42
CA ARG A 16 0.30 3.57 7.68
C ARG A 16 -0.92 2.71 7.97
N LEU A 17 -1.64 2.24 6.95
CA LEU A 17 -2.76 1.32 7.18
C LEU A 17 -2.25 -0.01 7.72
N VAL A 18 -1.17 -0.54 7.14
CA VAL A 18 -0.56 -1.79 7.61
C VAL A 18 0.03 -1.62 9.02
N LEU A 19 0.65 -0.47 9.30
CA LEU A 19 1.24 -0.22 10.62
C LEU A 19 0.20 -0.05 11.73
N ASP A 20 -0.87 0.70 11.47
CA ASP A 20 -1.79 1.16 12.52
C ASP A 20 -2.97 0.19 12.75
N VAL A 21 -3.25 -0.72 11.82
CA VAL A 21 -4.31 -1.73 11.94
C VAL A 21 -3.72 -3.07 12.39
N PRO A 22 -4.09 -3.60 13.58
CA PRO A 22 -3.47 -4.79 14.17
C PRO A 22 -3.48 -6.03 13.26
N GLU A 23 -4.57 -6.26 12.54
CA GLU A 23 -4.72 -7.41 11.64
C GLU A 23 -3.74 -7.34 10.47
N PHE A 24 -3.54 -6.16 9.88
CA PHE A 24 -2.57 -5.98 8.80
C PHE A 24 -1.13 -5.95 9.32
N ALA A 25 -0.89 -5.42 10.52
CA ALA A 25 0.43 -5.45 11.15
C ALA A 25 0.86 -6.89 11.46
N ALA A 26 -0.07 -7.71 11.96
CA ALA A 26 0.13 -9.13 12.19
C ALA A 26 0.37 -9.87 10.87
N TYR A 27 -0.41 -9.57 9.82
CA TYR A 27 -0.22 -10.12 8.48
C TYR A 27 1.17 -9.82 7.91
N ALA A 28 1.60 -8.55 7.91
CA ALA A 28 2.92 -8.16 7.44
C ALA A 28 4.04 -8.91 8.21
N THR A 29 3.91 -8.99 9.54
CA THR A 29 4.95 -9.58 10.39
C THR A 29 4.98 -11.11 10.34
N ASN A 30 3.82 -11.77 10.27
CA ASN A 30 3.69 -13.21 10.48
C ASN A 30 3.42 -14.01 9.19
N ALA A 31 2.84 -13.39 8.16
CA ALA A 31 2.68 -14.02 6.85
C ALA A 31 3.74 -13.54 5.85
N VAL A 32 3.93 -12.22 5.73
CA VAL A 32 4.91 -11.66 4.77
C VAL A 32 6.34 -11.78 5.28
N GLY A 33 6.54 -11.66 6.60
CA GLY A 33 7.87 -11.76 7.23
C GLY A 33 8.63 -10.43 7.25
N VAL A 34 7.91 -9.30 7.23
CA VAL A 34 8.50 -7.95 7.34
C VAL A 34 7.84 -7.22 8.52
N PRO A 35 8.60 -6.66 9.47
CA PRO A 35 8.01 -5.89 10.56
C PRO A 35 7.12 -4.76 10.03
N ALA A 36 5.94 -4.56 10.62
CA ALA A 36 4.96 -3.57 10.12
C ALA A 36 5.52 -2.12 10.04
N HIS A 37 6.45 -1.75 10.93
CA HIS A 37 7.11 -0.44 10.89
C HIS A 37 8.16 -0.30 9.77
N GLU A 38 8.55 -1.41 9.15
CA GLU A 38 9.41 -1.45 7.98
C GLU A 38 8.64 -1.69 6.67
N TYR A 39 7.44 -2.24 6.76
CA TYR A 39 6.61 -2.55 5.61
C TYR A 39 6.20 -1.26 4.89
N PHE A 40 6.46 -1.17 3.59
CA PHE A 40 6.25 0.03 2.78
C PHE A 40 5.08 -0.10 1.81
N ASN A 41 4.49 1.04 1.48
CA ASN A 41 3.44 1.16 0.47
C ASN A 41 4.07 1.20 -0.95
N SER A 42 3.54 0.41 -1.90
CA SER A 42 4.04 0.34 -3.28
C SER A 42 3.56 1.48 -4.20
N GLY A 43 2.70 2.38 -3.71
CA GLY A 43 2.10 3.45 -4.52
C GLY A 43 3.06 4.55 -4.96
N VAL A 44 4.14 4.77 -4.21
CA VAL A 44 5.19 5.76 -4.55
C VAL A 44 6.55 5.17 -4.23
N LEU A 45 7.33 4.89 -5.28
CA LEU A 45 8.64 4.26 -5.19
C LEU A 45 9.68 5.08 -5.95
N VAL A 46 10.84 5.28 -5.35
CA VAL A 46 12.05 5.71 -6.07
C VAL A 46 12.92 4.48 -6.25
N MET A 47 13.02 4.01 -7.49
CA MET A 47 13.63 2.71 -7.79
C MET A 47 15.02 2.86 -8.43
N ASN A 48 16.00 2.15 -7.90
CA ASN A 48 17.31 2.00 -8.51
C ASN A 48 17.28 0.89 -9.55
N LEU A 49 16.81 1.23 -10.76
CA LEU A 49 16.63 0.24 -11.83
C LEU A 49 17.95 -0.42 -12.27
N LYS A 50 19.08 0.26 -12.12
CA LYS A 50 20.39 -0.33 -12.40
C LYS A 50 20.66 -1.48 -11.42
N LYS A 51 20.51 -1.23 -10.13
CA LYS A 51 20.71 -2.24 -9.09
C LYS A 51 19.68 -3.36 -9.14
N PHE A 52 18.42 -3.07 -9.50
CA PHE A 52 17.41 -4.10 -9.75
C PHE A 52 17.85 -5.12 -10.82
N ARG A 53 18.52 -4.65 -11.89
CA ARG A 53 19.09 -5.52 -12.93
C ARG A 53 20.36 -6.24 -12.46
N GLU A 54 21.24 -5.56 -11.71
CA GLU A 54 22.47 -6.17 -11.17
C GLU A 54 22.18 -7.26 -10.13
N ASP A 55 21.13 -7.07 -9.32
CA ASP A 55 20.70 -8.00 -8.28
C ASP A 55 19.66 -9.02 -8.78
N ASP A 56 19.32 -9.00 -10.08
CA ASP A 56 18.39 -9.93 -10.74
C ASP A 56 17.03 -10.08 -10.02
N ILE A 57 16.44 -8.94 -9.64
CA ILE A 57 15.20 -8.89 -8.85
C ILE A 57 14.00 -9.46 -9.62
N GLU A 58 13.93 -9.22 -10.93
CA GLU A 58 12.86 -9.73 -11.80
C GLU A 58 12.81 -11.26 -11.81
N THR A 59 13.95 -11.91 -12.02
CA THR A 59 14.02 -13.38 -12.01
C THR A 59 13.63 -13.95 -10.66
N LYS A 60 14.06 -13.34 -9.55
CA LYS A 60 13.65 -13.74 -8.19
C LYS A 60 12.14 -13.59 -7.99
N PHE A 61 11.57 -12.49 -8.48
CA PHE A 61 10.12 -12.26 -8.44
C PHE A 61 9.36 -13.35 -9.20
N LEU A 62 9.73 -13.60 -10.46
CA LEU A 62 9.09 -14.61 -11.30
C LEU A 62 9.22 -16.01 -10.69
N HIS A 63 10.41 -16.36 -10.18
CA HIS A 63 10.61 -17.64 -9.50
C HIS A 63 9.66 -17.81 -8.31
N LEU A 64 9.54 -16.80 -7.44
CA LEU A 64 8.63 -16.86 -6.29
C LEU A 64 7.16 -16.92 -6.72
N LEU A 65 6.78 -16.20 -7.78
CA LEU A 65 5.43 -16.18 -8.31
C LEU A 65 5.04 -17.54 -8.91
N GLU A 66 5.89 -18.11 -9.76
CA GLU A 66 5.62 -19.37 -10.47
C GLU A 66 5.73 -20.60 -9.57
N THR A 67 6.60 -20.58 -8.56
CA THR A 67 6.88 -21.76 -7.73
C THR A 67 5.91 -21.91 -6.55
N TYR A 68 5.57 -20.81 -5.89
CA TYR A 68 4.85 -20.87 -4.61
C TYR A 68 3.43 -20.31 -4.69
N ASN A 69 3.13 -19.41 -5.63
CA ASN A 69 1.82 -18.78 -5.79
C ASN A 69 1.21 -18.33 -4.44
N PHE A 70 1.98 -17.55 -3.67
CA PHE A 70 1.60 -17.12 -2.32
C PHE A 70 0.22 -16.48 -2.31
N ASP A 71 -0.64 -16.92 -1.40
CA ASP A 71 -1.86 -16.15 -1.13
C ASP A 71 -1.47 -14.84 -0.42
N SER A 72 -1.98 -13.73 -0.95
CA SER A 72 -1.56 -12.40 -0.55
C SER A 72 -2.72 -11.41 -0.58
N VAL A 73 -2.70 -10.47 0.37
CA VAL A 73 -3.65 -9.35 0.43
C VAL A 73 -3.30 -8.30 -0.63
N CYS A 74 -2.02 -7.95 -0.76
CA CYS A 74 -1.52 -6.96 -1.71
C CYS A 74 -0.33 -7.55 -2.48
N PRO A 75 -0.56 -8.31 -3.57
CA PRO A 75 0.47 -9.14 -4.19
C PRO A 75 1.74 -8.37 -4.54
N ASP A 76 1.68 -7.38 -5.43
CA ASP A 76 2.84 -6.60 -5.86
C ASP A 76 3.59 -5.97 -4.67
N GLN A 77 2.86 -5.43 -3.70
CA GLN A 77 3.42 -4.79 -2.51
C GLN A 77 4.14 -5.78 -1.59
N ASP A 78 3.58 -6.97 -1.36
CA ASP A 78 4.18 -8.00 -0.51
C ASP A 78 5.48 -8.55 -1.12
N TYR A 79 5.46 -8.87 -2.42
CA TYR A 79 6.66 -9.31 -3.13
C TYR A 79 7.77 -8.26 -3.07
N LEU A 80 7.44 -6.98 -3.32
CA LEU A 80 8.42 -5.90 -3.25
C LEU A 80 8.97 -5.72 -1.83
N ASN A 81 8.12 -5.80 -0.81
CA ASN A 81 8.55 -5.73 0.59
C ASN A 81 9.52 -6.87 0.94
N VAL A 82 9.26 -8.10 0.49
CA VAL A 82 10.12 -9.26 0.74
C VAL A 82 11.45 -9.15 -0.02
N LEU A 83 11.41 -8.83 -1.31
CA LEU A 83 12.58 -8.77 -2.18
C LEU A 83 13.50 -7.60 -1.82
N CYS A 84 12.94 -6.46 -1.39
CA CYS A 84 13.69 -5.25 -1.04
C CYS A 84 13.94 -5.08 0.46
N ARG A 85 13.55 -6.05 1.32
CA ARG A 85 13.50 -5.87 2.79
C ARG A 85 14.81 -5.33 3.38
N ASN A 86 15.95 -5.80 2.93
CA ASN A 86 17.25 -5.42 3.48
C ASN A 86 17.91 -4.24 2.74
N ASP A 87 17.28 -3.76 1.66
CA ASP A 87 17.91 -2.85 0.71
C ASP A 87 16.99 -1.69 0.33
N LYS A 88 16.40 -1.09 1.36
CA LYS A 88 15.43 0.00 1.24
C LYS A 88 15.79 1.21 2.11
N VAL A 89 15.18 2.35 1.81
CA VAL A 89 15.12 3.53 2.67
C VAL A 89 13.66 3.94 2.85
N LEU A 90 13.25 4.15 4.10
CA LEU A 90 11.95 4.76 4.38
C LEU A 90 12.04 6.28 4.24
N LEU A 91 11.24 6.82 3.33
CA LEU A 91 11.11 8.24 3.04
C LEU A 91 10.05 8.88 3.94
N PRO A 92 10.09 10.22 4.13
CA PRO A 92 9.08 10.92 4.93
C PRO A 92 7.66 10.71 4.41
N ILE A 93 6.71 10.53 5.33
CA ILE A 93 5.30 10.19 5.04
C ILE A 93 4.57 11.19 4.14
N GLY A 94 5.01 12.46 4.11
CA GLY A 94 4.42 13.49 3.25
C GLY A 94 4.51 13.21 1.75
N TRP A 95 5.37 12.26 1.31
CA TRP A 95 5.48 11.82 -0.09
C TRP A 95 4.51 10.71 -0.48
N ASN A 96 3.75 10.15 0.46
CA ASN A 96 2.72 9.16 0.22
C ASN A 96 1.70 9.18 1.38
N LYS A 97 1.09 10.34 1.62
CA LYS A 97 0.16 10.53 2.74
C LYS A 97 -1.18 9.90 2.40
N MET A 98 -1.53 8.84 3.13
CA MET A 98 -2.85 8.22 3.08
C MET A 98 -3.88 9.12 3.80
N PRO A 99 -5.17 9.11 3.40
CA PRO A 99 -6.24 9.88 4.05
C PRO A 99 -6.68 9.24 5.39
N LEU A 100 -5.70 8.93 6.24
CA LEU A 100 -5.88 8.41 7.59
C LEU A 100 -5.60 9.52 8.61
N PRO A 101 -6.35 9.57 9.74
CA PRO A 101 -6.05 10.48 10.83
C PRO A 101 -4.61 10.29 11.35
N ASP A 102 -3.88 11.38 11.46
CA ASP A 102 -2.52 11.40 12.00
C ASP A 102 -2.31 12.73 12.73
N PRO A 103 -2.55 12.77 14.06
CA PRO A 103 -2.47 14.01 14.84
C PRO A 103 -1.07 14.64 14.87
N GLU A 104 -0.03 13.84 14.69
CA GLU A 104 1.37 14.27 14.78
C GLU A 104 1.95 14.68 13.41
N PHE A 105 1.17 14.55 12.33
CA PHE A 105 1.63 14.89 10.99
C PHE A 105 1.75 16.41 10.80
N ASP A 106 2.96 16.87 10.47
CA ASP A 106 3.18 18.24 10.01
C ASP A 106 2.67 18.41 8.57
N TYR A 107 1.51 19.06 8.43
CA TYR A 107 0.87 19.35 7.14
C TYR A 107 1.74 20.20 6.20
N ALA A 108 2.71 20.99 6.70
CA ALA A 108 3.64 21.72 5.83
C ALA A 108 4.58 20.78 5.04
N THR A 109 4.75 19.55 5.52
CA THR A 109 5.54 18.51 4.86
C THR A 109 4.74 17.74 3.81
N LEU A 110 3.43 17.94 3.69
CA LEU A 110 2.61 17.29 2.67
C LEU A 110 3.11 17.63 1.27
N LYS A 111 3.33 16.59 0.45
CA LYS A 111 3.74 16.69 -0.96
C LYS A 111 2.84 15.89 -1.89
N LEU A 112 2.38 14.71 -1.45
CA LEU A 112 1.54 13.83 -2.25
C LEU A 112 0.52 13.12 -1.37
N LEU A 113 -0.75 13.24 -1.76
CA LEU A 113 -1.88 12.53 -1.18
C LEU A 113 -2.19 11.27 -1.99
N HIS A 114 -2.33 10.13 -1.32
CA HIS A 114 -2.63 8.87 -1.96
C HIS A 114 -3.92 8.28 -1.37
N TYR A 115 -5.01 8.34 -2.13
CA TYR A 115 -6.31 7.79 -1.72
C TYR A 115 -6.34 6.25 -1.93
N ASN A 116 -5.46 5.54 -1.25
CA ASN A 116 -5.29 4.07 -1.26
C ASN A 116 -6.01 3.35 -0.11
N SER A 117 -6.68 4.09 0.79
CA SER A 117 -7.55 3.52 1.82
C SER A 117 -8.86 2.98 1.24
N PHE A 118 -9.74 2.45 2.08
CA PHE A 118 -11.01 1.85 1.68
C PHE A 118 -11.99 2.85 1.05
N GLU A 119 -12.13 4.03 1.65
CA GLU A 119 -13.06 5.05 1.18
C GLU A 119 -12.40 5.97 0.15
N LYS A 120 -13.10 6.20 -0.97
CA LYS A 120 -12.66 7.11 -2.03
C LYS A 120 -13.46 8.41 -2.00
N PRO A 121 -12.84 9.59 -2.22
CA PRO A 121 -13.53 10.88 -2.17
C PRO A 121 -14.58 11.06 -3.30
N TRP A 122 -14.46 10.27 -4.37
CA TRP A 122 -15.47 10.19 -5.44
C TRP A 122 -16.61 9.21 -5.17
N HIS A 123 -16.62 8.51 -4.02
CA HIS A 123 -17.76 7.70 -3.56
C HIS A 123 -18.34 8.24 -2.24
N HIS A 124 -17.49 8.71 -1.33
CA HIS A 124 -17.86 9.08 0.04
C HIS A 124 -17.67 10.57 0.32
N ASP A 125 -18.43 11.12 1.26
CA ASP A 125 -18.36 12.56 1.61
C ASP A 125 -17.32 12.86 2.71
N ARG A 126 -17.09 11.91 3.62
CA ARG A 126 -16.30 12.13 4.85
C ARG A 126 -14.86 11.63 4.77
N VAL A 127 -14.30 11.58 3.56
CA VAL A 127 -12.90 11.20 3.36
C VAL A 127 -11.98 12.37 3.72
N LEU A 128 -10.95 12.09 4.52
CA LEU A 128 -9.92 13.07 4.85
C LEU A 128 -9.24 13.55 3.55
N PHE A 129 -8.96 14.85 3.47
CA PHE A 129 -8.44 15.51 2.27
C PHE A 129 -9.37 15.49 1.04
N SER A 130 -10.69 15.29 1.21
CA SER A 130 -11.63 15.36 0.07
C SER A 130 -11.58 16.70 -0.67
N LYS A 131 -11.35 17.81 0.03
CA LYS A 131 -11.29 19.13 -0.61
C LYS A 131 -10.14 19.20 -1.61
N GLU A 132 -8.97 18.74 -1.24
CA GLU A 132 -7.76 18.70 -2.07
C GLU A 132 -7.96 17.82 -3.30
N PHE A 133 -8.67 16.68 -3.15
CA PHE A 133 -9.03 15.84 -4.29
C PHE A 133 -9.92 16.61 -5.28
N TRP A 134 -11.00 17.22 -4.80
CA TRP A 134 -11.96 17.89 -5.67
C TRP A 134 -11.41 19.17 -6.29
N ASP A 135 -10.59 19.92 -5.56
CA ASP A 135 -9.85 21.08 -6.10
C ASP A 135 -8.94 20.68 -7.27
N ALA A 136 -8.22 19.55 -7.15
CA ALA A 136 -7.41 19.02 -8.24
C ALA A 136 -8.28 18.49 -9.38
N ALA A 137 -9.35 17.75 -9.06
CA ALA A 137 -10.27 17.16 -10.02
C ALA A 137 -10.96 18.21 -10.89
N LEU A 138 -11.26 19.41 -10.38
CA LEU A 138 -11.85 20.53 -11.13
C LEU A 138 -11.04 20.91 -12.38
N THR A 139 -9.73 20.71 -12.35
CA THR A 139 -8.83 21.01 -13.49
C THR A 139 -8.60 19.82 -14.42
N SER A 140 -9.13 18.65 -14.05
CA SER A 140 -8.98 17.41 -14.81
C SER A 140 -10.09 17.27 -15.86
N PRO A 141 -9.79 16.66 -17.03
CA PRO A 141 -10.80 16.38 -18.05
C PRO A 141 -11.87 15.37 -17.58
N PHE A 142 -11.65 14.70 -16.44
CA PHE A 142 -12.54 13.68 -15.88
C PHE A 142 -13.48 14.22 -14.80
N TYR A 143 -13.51 15.53 -14.53
CA TYR A 143 -14.31 16.12 -13.44
C TYR A 143 -15.79 15.71 -13.52
N GLU A 144 -16.41 15.90 -14.68
CA GLU A 144 -17.82 15.56 -14.90
C GLU A 144 -18.10 14.05 -14.74
N ASP A 145 -17.15 13.21 -15.10
CA ASP A 145 -17.31 11.75 -14.95
C ASP A 145 -17.16 11.34 -13.47
N LEU A 146 -16.27 11.98 -12.71
CA LEU A 146 -16.16 11.79 -11.26
C LEU A 146 -17.45 12.21 -10.54
N LEU A 147 -18.11 13.29 -10.96
CA LEU A 147 -19.41 13.69 -10.41
C LEU A 147 -20.51 12.68 -10.72
N LYS A 148 -20.54 12.13 -11.95
CA LYS A 148 -21.49 11.07 -12.31
C LYS A 148 -21.26 9.80 -11.49
N ILE A 149 -20.00 9.39 -11.32
CA ILE A 149 -19.64 8.24 -10.47
C ILE A 149 -20.17 8.48 -9.07
N LYS A 150 -19.89 9.64 -8.47
CA LYS A 150 -20.36 9.99 -7.12
C LYS A 150 -21.88 9.97 -7.00
N ALA A 151 -22.59 10.53 -7.98
CA ALA A 151 -24.05 10.55 -8.01
C ALA A 151 -24.67 9.15 -8.22
N SER A 152 -23.92 8.20 -8.77
CA SER A 152 -24.36 6.82 -8.98
C SER A 152 -24.17 5.89 -7.78
N VAL A 153 -23.47 6.34 -6.73
CA VAL A 153 -23.26 5.53 -5.53
C VAL A 153 -24.57 5.36 -4.76
N ASP A 154 -25.04 4.12 -4.69
CA ASP A 154 -26.24 3.71 -3.96
C ASP A 154 -25.91 2.76 -2.79
N GLU A 155 -26.94 2.32 -2.07
CA GLU A 155 -26.77 1.40 -0.95
C GLU A 155 -26.17 0.05 -1.35
N GLU A 156 -26.41 -0.43 -2.56
CA GLU A 156 -25.87 -1.70 -3.04
C GLU A 156 -24.36 -1.59 -3.25
N HIS A 157 -23.91 -0.50 -3.89
CA HIS A 157 -22.50 -0.19 -4.06
C HIS A 157 -21.78 -0.11 -2.71
N LEU A 158 -22.35 0.62 -1.74
CA LEU A 158 -21.76 0.76 -0.41
C LEU A 158 -21.67 -0.58 0.33
N LYS A 159 -22.70 -1.42 0.28
CA LYS A 159 -22.67 -2.78 0.86
C LYS A 159 -21.61 -3.66 0.20
N LYS A 160 -21.40 -3.52 -1.12
CA LYS A 160 -20.35 -4.24 -1.84
C LYS A 160 -18.95 -3.79 -1.40
N GLU A 161 -18.73 -2.50 -1.22
CA GLU A 161 -17.47 -1.97 -0.69
C GLU A 161 -17.22 -2.48 0.73
N GLU A 162 -18.21 -2.39 1.63
CA GLU A 162 -18.12 -2.90 3.01
C GLU A 162 -17.77 -4.40 3.03
N LYS A 163 -18.44 -5.20 2.19
CA LYS A 163 -18.13 -6.63 2.04
C LYS A 163 -16.71 -6.86 1.51
N GLY A 164 -16.24 -6.03 0.58
CA GLY A 164 -14.87 -6.07 0.06
C GLY A 164 -13.84 -5.80 1.15
N VAL A 165 -14.06 -4.77 1.97
CA VAL A 165 -13.22 -4.45 3.12
C VAL A 165 -13.22 -5.62 4.11
N ALA A 166 -14.38 -6.11 4.52
CA ALA A 166 -14.47 -7.26 5.42
C ALA A 166 -13.76 -8.50 4.87
N GLY A 167 -13.84 -8.72 3.54
CA GLY A 167 -13.11 -9.78 2.85
C GLY A 167 -11.59 -9.63 2.93
N LEU A 168 -11.06 -8.41 2.81
CA LEU A 168 -9.63 -8.14 2.97
C LEU A 168 -9.14 -8.45 4.39
N PHE A 169 -9.91 -8.05 5.42
CA PHE A 169 -9.60 -8.39 6.81
C PHE A 169 -9.63 -9.90 7.05
N ALA A 170 -10.70 -10.57 6.61
CA ALA A 170 -10.84 -12.02 6.74
C ALA A 170 -9.68 -12.75 6.04
N LYS A 171 -9.26 -12.27 4.87
CA LYS A 171 -8.13 -12.82 4.12
C LYS A 171 -6.80 -12.60 4.87
N ALA A 172 -6.54 -11.40 5.38
CA ALA A 172 -5.34 -11.10 6.15
C ALA A 172 -5.23 -12.01 7.39
N ILE A 173 -6.33 -12.18 8.14
CA ILE A 173 -6.41 -13.06 9.31
C ILE A 173 -6.16 -14.52 8.90
N TYR A 174 -6.83 -15.00 7.84
CA TYR A 174 -6.67 -16.35 7.34
C TYR A 174 -5.21 -16.65 6.96
N ILE A 175 -4.58 -15.80 6.14
CA ILE A 175 -3.20 -16.02 5.72
C ILE A 175 -2.24 -15.99 6.91
N THR A 176 -2.53 -15.15 7.90
CA THR A 176 -1.70 -15.03 9.11
C THR A 176 -1.71 -16.29 9.97
N HIS A 177 -2.86 -16.96 10.09
CA HIS A 177 -3.06 -18.01 11.09
C HIS A 177 -3.19 -19.42 10.51
N GLU A 178 -3.74 -19.54 9.31
CA GLU A 178 -4.19 -20.82 8.74
C GLU A 178 -3.41 -21.21 7.47
N GLU A 179 -2.88 -20.24 6.71
CA GLU A 179 -2.17 -20.54 5.46
C GLU A 179 -0.78 -21.16 5.74
N GLU A 180 -0.49 -22.26 5.06
CA GLU A 180 0.77 -23.00 5.21
C GLU A 180 1.86 -22.48 4.28
N VAL A 181 1.48 -21.94 3.12
CA VAL A 181 2.41 -21.40 2.14
C VAL A 181 2.42 -19.87 2.23
N THR A 182 3.26 -19.35 3.12
CA THR A 182 3.49 -17.90 3.27
C THR A 182 4.95 -17.54 2.99
N PHE A 183 5.21 -16.28 2.64
CA PHE A 183 6.57 -15.79 2.42
C PHE A 183 7.46 -16.06 3.63
N LYS A 184 6.97 -15.77 4.84
CA LYS A 184 7.71 -15.98 6.09
C LYS A 184 8.12 -17.44 6.28
N LYS A 185 7.16 -18.36 6.11
CA LYS A 185 7.39 -19.80 6.29
C LYS A 185 8.35 -20.36 5.23
N ILE A 186 8.13 -20.04 3.94
CA ILE A 186 8.91 -20.58 2.83
C ILE A 186 10.33 -20.00 2.77
N LEU A 187 10.49 -18.70 3.05
CA LEU A 187 11.78 -18.01 2.96
C LEU A 187 12.52 -17.93 4.28
N ALA A 188 11.98 -18.54 5.35
CA ALA A 188 12.53 -18.55 6.71
C ALA A 188 12.87 -17.14 7.22
N LEU A 189 11.91 -16.22 7.12
CA LEU A 189 12.03 -14.80 7.50
C LEU A 189 11.66 -14.52 8.96
#